data_AF-A0A0R0CVX7-F1
#
_entry.id   AF-A0A0R0CVX7-F1
#
_cell.length_a   1.000
_cell.length_b   1.000
_cell.length_c   1.000
_cell.angle_alpha   90.00
_cell.angle_beta   90.00
_cell.angle_gamma   90.00
#
_symmetry.space_group_name_H-M   'P 1'
#
loop_
_entity.id
_entity.type
_entity.pdbx_description
1 polymer ?
#
loop_
_entity_poly.entity_id
_entity_poly.type
_entity_poly.pdbx_seq_one_letter_code
_entity_poly.pdbx_strand_id
1 'polypeptide(L)'
;MAAWVQRIPAMADQMPASPLLAAEHALVQRYGELMDSAALTEFFKFPHERALGRAASKDDFPVPVFRLAGRNGWFARTRDVAAWLTQLAPPSP
;
A
#
# COMPACT_ATOMS: atom_id res chain seq x y z
N MET A 1 -18.55 -47.54 -0.71
CA MET A 1 -18.44 -46.90 0.63
C MET A 1 -16.96 -46.58 0.83
N ALA A 2 -16.47 -45.37 1.05
CA ALA A 2 -17.11 -44.09 1.37
C ALA A 2 -16.37 -42.95 0.65
N ALA A 3 -17.13 -41.92 0.28
CA ALA A 3 -16.72 -40.75 -0.49
C ALA A 3 -15.78 -39.84 0.32
N TRP A 4 -14.59 -39.57 -0.24
CA TRP A 4 -13.70 -38.48 0.19
C TRP A 4 -13.60 -37.39 -0.88
N VAL A 5 -14.65 -37.23 -1.68
CA VAL A 5 -14.79 -36.13 -2.64
C VAL A 5 -15.88 -35.21 -2.09
N GLN A 6 -15.49 -33.97 -1.82
CA GLN A 6 -16.24 -32.82 -1.30
C GLN A 6 -16.16 -32.59 0.22
N ARG A 7 -15.40 -31.54 0.59
CA ARG A 7 -16.02 -30.28 1.05
C ARG A 7 -15.04 -29.10 1.00
N ILE A 8 -14.83 -28.49 -0.18
CA ILE A 8 -14.45 -27.06 -0.25
C ILE A 8 -15.67 -26.26 -0.77
N PRO A 9 -16.63 -25.94 0.09
CA PRO A 9 -17.44 -24.74 -0.10
C PRO A 9 -17.59 -24.02 1.24
N ALA A 10 -16.72 -23.05 1.50
CA ALA A 10 -16.90 -22.02 2.54
C ALA A 10 -15.89 -20.85 2.39
N MET A 11 -14.68 -21.08 1.85
CA MET A 11 -13.67 -20.01 1.73
C MET A 11 -13.99 -18.94 0.68
N ALA A 12 -14.72 -19.28 -0.39
CA ALA A 12 -15.00 -18.34 -1.47
C ALA A 12 -15.98 -17.21 -1.05
N ASP A 13 -16.88 -17.49 -0.11
CA ASP A 13 -17.87 -16.52 0.40
C ASP A 13 -17.28 -15.60 1.49
N GLN A 14 -16.09 -15.94 1.98
CA GLN A 14 -15.34 -15.20 3.01
C GLN A 14 -14.08 -14.54 2.48
N MET A 15 -13.83 -14.53 1.16
CA MET A 15 -12.76 -13.70 0.61
C MET A 15 -13.08 -12.25 1.00
N PRO A 16 -12.25 -11.62 1.85
CA PRO A 16 -12.46 -10.22 2.17
C PRO A 16 -12.40 -9.44 0.85
N ALA A 17 -13.05 -8.28 0.80
CA ALA A 17 -12.81 -7.31 -0.27
C ALA A 17 -11.33 -7.35 -0.67
N SER A 18 -11.04 -7.47 -1.97
CA SER A 18 -9.70 -7.76 -2.52
C SER A 18 -8.60 -7.16 -1.64
N PRO A 19 -7.54 -7.89 -1.22
CA PRO A 19 -6.58 -7.40 -0.23
C PRO A 19 -5.99 -6.02 -0.58
N LEU A 20 -5.87 -5.74 -1.88
CA LEU A 20 -5.58 -4.42 -2.42
C LEU A 20 -6.63 -3.37 -2.05
N LEU A 21 -7.91 -3.62 -2.32
CA LEU A 21 -9.03 -2.73 -1.97
C LEU A 21 -9.12 -2.49 -0.47
N ALA A 22 -8.91 -3.54 0.35
CA ALA A 22 -8.90 -3.41 1.80
C ALA A 22 -7.75 -2.51 2.29
N ALA A 23 -6.53 -2.72 1.76
CA ALA A 23 -5.37 -1.89 2.07
C ALA A 23 -5.55 -0.44 1.58
N GLU A 24 -6.04 -0.26 0.36
CA GLU A 24 -6.32 1.05 -0.23
C GLU A 24 -7.35 1.82 0.59
N HIS A 25 -8.49 1.21 0.94
CA HIS A 25 -9.49 1.82 1.81
C HIS A 25 -8.89 2.23 3.16
N ALA A 26 -8.14 1.35 3.82
CA ALA A 26 -7.54 1.65 5.11
C ALA A 26 -6.55 2.81 5.04
N LEU A 27 -5.72 2.86 3.98
CA LEU A 27 -4.74 3.93 3.79
C LEU A 27 -5.40 5.24 3.37
N VAL A 28 -6.42 5.20 2.50
CA VAL A 28 -7.17 6.40 2.07
C VAL A 28 -7.95 7.00 3.24
N GLN A 29 -8.56 6.18 4.10
CA GLN A 29 -9.22 6.68 5.31
C GLN A 29 -8.25 7.39 6.27
N ARG A 30 -6.99 6.97 6.32
CA ARG A 30 -5.97 7.56 7.20
C ARG A 30 -5.26 8.77 6.61
N TYR A 31 -4.86 8.69 5.33
CA TYR A 31 -3.98 9.66 4.70
C TYR A 31 -4.62 10.43 3.53
N GLY A 32 -5.84 10.07 3.13
CA GLY A 32 -6.50 10.58 1.92
C GLY A 32 -6.04 9.91 0.64
N GLU A 33 -6.51 10.41 -0.50
CA GLU A 33 -6.16 9.92 -1.86
C GLU A 33 -4.68 10.11 -2.23
N LEU A 34 -4.04 11.11 -1.62
CA LEU A 34 -2.67 11.50 -1.89
C LEU A 34 -1.89 11.66 -0.59
N MET A 35 -0.79 10.92 -0.46
CA MET A 35 0.12 11.04 0.67
C MET A 35 1.16 12.12 0.39
N ASP A 36 1.31 13.08 1.30
CA ASP A 36 2.37 14.08 1.27
C ASP A 36 3.66 13.56 1.96
N SER A 37 4.68 14.42 2.02
CA SER A 37 5.98 14.04 2.60
C SER A 37 5.91 13.66 4.07
N ALA A 38 5.03 14.30 4.84
CA ALA A 38 4.86 13.97 6.26
C ALA A 38 4.23 12.58 6.41
N ALA A 39 3.14 12.32 5.68
CA ALA A 39 2.47 11.01 5.66
C ALA A 39 3.40 9.90 5.18
N LEU A 40 4.17 10.14 4.12
CA LEU A 40 5.15 9.19 3.59
C LEU A 40 6.29 8.93 4.58
N THR A 41 6.78 9.98 5.25
CA THR A 41 7.81 9.85 6.29
C THR A 41 7.32 8.99 7.45
N GLU A 42 6.10 9.24 7.93
CA GLU A 42 5.46 8.46 9.00
C GLU A 42 5.23 7.00 8.59
N PHE A 43 4.74 6.78 7.37
CA PHE A 43 4.40 5.45 6.86
C PHE A 43 5.64 4.59 6.65
N PHE A 44 6.65 5.09 5.93
CA PHE A 44 7.91 4.39 5.68
C PHE A 44 8.90 4.46 6.85
N LYS A 45 8.52 5.08 7.98
CA LYS A 45 9.33 5.18 9.20
C LYS A 45 10.68 5.89 8.98
N PHE A 46 10.71 6.89 8.10
CA PHE A 46 11.88 7.76 7.99
C PHE A 46 11.99 8.67 9.21
N PRO A 47 13.22 9.03 9.64
CA PRO A 47 13.42 9.89 10.81
C PRO A 47 12.94 11.33 10.60
N HIS A 48 12.92 11.82 9.35
CA HIS A 48 12.43 13.15 8.98
C HIS A 48 12.25 13.26 7.45
N GLU A 49 11.50 14.25 6.98
CA GLU A 49 11.18 14.44 5.54
C GLU A 49 12.41 14.60 4.64
N ARG A 50 13.53 15.16 5.15
CA ARG A 50 14.77 15.24 4.34
C ARG A 50 15.36 13.86 4.02
N ALA A 51 15.13 12.86 4.86
CA ALA A 51 15.64 11.50 4.66
C ALA A 51 14.77 10.79 3.61
N LEU A 52 13.44 10.94 3.72
CA LEU A 52 12.51 10.58 2.66
C LEU A 52 12.92 11.23 1.34
N GLY A 53 13.20 12.54 1.34
CA GLY A 53 13.57 13.25 0.13
C GLY A 53 14.88 12.75 -0.51
N ARG A 54 15.88 12.37 0.29
CA ARG A 54 17.11 11.73 -0.22
C ARG A 54 16.84 10.34 -0.79
N ALA A 55 15.90 9.59 -0.23
CA ALA A 55 15.53 8.26 -0.73
C ALA A 55 14.69 8.36 -2.01
N ALA A 56 13.71 9.27 -2.03
CA ALA A 56 12.83 9.54 -3.17
C ALA A 56 13.56 10.09 -4.40
N SER A 57 14.69 10.78 -4.22
CA SER A 57 15.55 11.21 -5.33
C SER A 57 16.39 10.10 -5.95
N LYS A 58 16.37 8.88 -5.39
CA LYS A 58 17.05 7.71 -5.96
C LYS A 58 16.07 6.89 -6.79
N ASP A 59 16.57 6.22 -7.83
CA ASP A 59 15.76 5.38 -8.73
C ASP A 59 15.25 4.08 -8.08
N ASP A 60 15.52 3.85 -6.79
CA ASP A 60 15.19 2.62 -6.04
C ASP A 60 14.11 2.85 -4.97
N PHE A 61 13.31 3.91 -5.11
CA PHE A 61 12.19 4.11 -4.18
C PHE A 61 11.06 3.11 -4.48
N PRO A 62 10.51 2.41 -3.48
CA PRO A 62 9.60 1.28 -3.70
C PRO A 62 8.26 1.63 -4.37
N VAL A 63 7.88 2.91 -4.35
CA VAL A 63 6.62 3.40 -4.91
C VAL A 63 6.88 4.62 -5.80
N PRO A 64 6.07 4.87 -6.84
CA PRO A 64 6.17 6.09 -7.62
C PRO A 64 5.96 7.33 -6.74
N VAL A 65 6.98 8.18 -6.68
CA VAL A 65 6.94 9.47 -5.98
C VAL A 65 7.13 10.60 -7.00
N PHE A 66 6.46 11.71 -6.75
CA PHE A 66 6.51 12.87 -7.63
C PHE A 66 6.44 14.18 -6.84
N ARG A 67 6.74 15.28 -7.52
CA ARG A 67 6.64 16.64 -6.98
C ARG A 67 5.51 17.38 -7.67
N LEU A 68 4.76 18.16 -6.91
CA LEU A 68 3.72 19.05 -7.44
C LEU A 68 4.29 20.46 -7.62
N ALA A 69 4.03 21.07 -8.78
CA ALA A 69 4.44 22.45 -9.02
C ALA A 69 3.82 23.39 -7.97
N GLY A 70 4.63 24.29 -7.40
CA GLY A 70 4.17 25.23 -6.37
C GLY A 70 3.97 24.61 -4.98
N ARG A 71 4.23 23.31 -4.78
CA ARG A 71 4.21 22.67 -3.46
C ARG A 71 5.57 22.08 -3.13
N ASN A 72 6.01 22.29 -1.90
CA ASN A 72 7.22 21.66 -1.38
C ASN A 72 6.93 20.22 -0.98
N GLY A 73 7.95 19.35 -1.11
CA GLY A 73 7.87 17.94 -0.74
C GLY A 73 7.61 16.99 -1.91
N TRP A 74 7.76 15.71 -1.58
CA TRP A 74 7.37 14.54 -2.35
C TRP A 74 5.95 14.11 -2.02
N PHE A 75 5.29 13.56 -3.02
CA PHE A 75 3.94 13.02 -2.96
C PHE A 75 3.91 11.63 -3.60
N ALA A 76 2.99 10.79 -3.13
CA ALA A 76 2.66 9.53 -3.77
C ALA A 76 1.15 9.32 -3.73
N ARG A 77 0.60 8.60 -4.71
CA ARG A 77 -0.81 8.21 -4.65
C ARG A 77 -0.97 7.09 -3.63
N THR A 78 -1.98 7.18 -2.78
CA THR A 78 -2.21 6.20 -1.72
C THR A 78 -2.44 4.79 -2.27
N ARG A 79 -3.11 4.68 -3.42
CA ARG A 79 -3.29 3.42 -4.15
C ARG A 79 -1.99 2.75 -4.59
N ASP A 80 -0.96 3.51 -4.94
CA ASP A 80 0.32 2.94 -5.37
C ASP A 80 1.05 2.36 -4.15
N VAL A 81 0.94 3.04 -3.00
CA VAL A 81 1.45 2.56 -1.72
C VAL A 81 0.71 1.30 -1.27
N ALA A 82 -0.61 1.26 -1.42
CA ALA A 82 -1.42 0.08 -1.13
C ALA A 82 -1.02 -1.11 -2.02
N ALA A 83 -0.89 -0.88 -3.32
CA ALA A 83 -0.47 -1.91 -4.28
C ALA A 83 0.91 -2.48 -3.97
N TRP A 84 1.86 -1.62 -3.59
CA TRP A 84 3.19 -2.06 -3.14
C TRP A 84 3.10 -2.89 -1.85
N LEU A 85 2.31 -2.43 -0.86
CA LEU A 85 2.17 -3.14 0.40
C LEU A 85 1.58 -4.55 0.21
N THR A 86 0.58 -4.69 -0.66
CA THR A 86 -0.02 -5.99 -0.99
C THR A 86 0.96 -6.93 -1.71
N GLN A 87 1.90 -6.41 -2.49
CA GLN A 87 2.95 -7.23 -3.13
C GLN A 87 3.97 -7.79 -2.13
N LEU A 88 4.19 -7.08 -1.00
CA LEU A 88 5.07 -7.55 0.07
C LEU A 88 4.41 -8.59 0.97
N ALA A 89 3.08 -8.58 1.08
CA ALA A 89 2.36 -9.60 1.81
C ALA A 89 2.45 -10.93 1.05
N PRO A 90 2.84 -12.05 1.69
CA PRO A 90 2.74 -13.35 1.03
C PRO A 90 1.28 -13.56 0.58
N PRO A 91 1.03 -14.14 -0.61
CA PRO A 91 -0.32 -14.48 -1.00
C PRO A 91 -0.90 -15.37 0.09
N SER A 92 -2.05 -14.98 0.65
CA SER A 92 -2.77 -15.87 1.57
C SER A 92 -2.96 -17.23 0.88
N PRO A 93 -2.66 -18.34 1.57
CA PRO A 93 -2.83 -19.68 1.02
C PRO A 93 -4.29 -20.01 0.69
#